data_AF-A0AA39ID21-F1
#
_entry.id   AF-A0AA39ID21-F1
#
_cell.length_a   1.000
_cell.length_b   1.000
_cell.length_c   1.000
_cell.angle_alpha   90.00
_cell.angle_beta   90.00
_cell.angle_gamma   90.00
#
_symmetry.space_group_name_H-M   'P 1'
#
loop_
_entity.id
_entity.type
_entity.pdbx_description
1 polymer ?
#
loop_
_entity_poly.entity_id
_entity_poly.type
_entity_poly.pdbx_seq_one_letter_code
_entity_poly.pdbx_strand_id
1 'polypeptide(L)'
;MRALLDAHPNIRCGEETRVIPNLLQIVHNWESGPYHQKLLENAGVTHDVLRDAAGAFVFEVIAKHGDWAPRLCNKDPLTFEHLPFLREIFPRARFVLMIRDGRAIVHSIISRKVPVVGFDWRKTVDCLKAWNKMIEKMYKDCKCLGPDVCLPVRYETLILRPEGELRRITAFLGESWSDNLLYHEKFVGSEIRLHPLEFSTSQVKKALNDDALHSWRIFYSDDVLSQMDTAAPMLRTLGYNTTTSDPSYKSMSEL
;
A
#
# COMPACT_ATOMS: atom_id res chain seq x y z
N MET A 1 -7.65 4.97 -1.32
CA MET A 1 -6.99 5.49 -0.10
C MET A 1 -6.36 6.85 -0.31
N ARG A 2 -5.23 6.98 -1.02
CA ARG A 2 -4.55 8.29 -1.15
C ARG A 2 -5.43 9.41 -1.70
N ALA A 3 -6.30 9.11 -2.67
CA ALA A 3 -7.22 10.11 -3.22
C ALA A 3 -8.28 10.57 -2.20
N LEU A 4 -8.70 9.69 -1.28
CA LEU A 4 -9.57 10.08 -0.17
C LEU A 4 -8.81 11.05 0.74
N LEU A 5 -7.54 10.76 1.04
CA LEU A 5 -6.69 11.66 1.84
C LEU A 5 -6.38 12.98 1.12
N ASP A 6 -6.12 12.97 -0.19
CA ASP A 6 -5.92 14.20 -1.00
C ASP A 6 -7.15 15.13 -0.98
N ALA A 7 -8.36 14.60 -0.73
CA ALA A 7 -9.56 15.42 -0.57
C ALA A 7 -9.57 16.20 0.76
N HIS A 8 -8.74 15.81 1.74
CA HIS A 8 -8.63 16.51 3.02
C HIS A 8 -7.84 17.83 2.83
N PRO A 9 -8.34 18.97 3.33
CA PRO A 9 -7.73 20.28 3.08
C PRO A 9 -6.28 20.42 3.58
N ASN A 10 -5.88 19.62 4.58
CA ASN A 10 -4.53 19.65 5.14
C ASN A 10 -3.56 18.62 4.54
N ILE A 11 -4.01 17.67 3.71
CA ILE A 11 -3.21 16.52 3.30
C ILE A 11 -2.98 16.55 1.79
N ARG A 12 -1.72 16.41 1.38
CA ARG A 12 -1.37 16.14 -0.03
C ARG A 12 -0.49 14.90 -0.11
N CYS A 13 -1.00 13.87 -0.79
CA CYS A 13 -0.28 12.69 -1.23
C CYS A 13 0.24 12.87 -2.66
N GLY A 14 -0.65 13.12 -3.62
CA GLY A 14 -0.32 13.16 -5.05
C GLY A 14 -0.14 11.78 -5.70
N GLU A 15 0.51 11.77 -6.85
CA GLU A 15 0.73 10.60 -7.72
C GLU A 15 1.83 9.65 -7.20
N GLU A 16 1.96 8.47 -7.82
CA GLU A 16 3.08 7.57 -7.56
C GLU A 16 4.39 8.21 -8.03
N THR A 17 5.37 8.31 -7.14
CA THR A 17 6.66 8.92 -7.48
C THR A 17 7.55 7.97 -8.27
N ARG A 18 7.38 6.65 -8.08
CA ARG A 18 8.15 5.54 -8.68
C ARG A 18 9.64 5.50 -8.32
N VAL A 19 10.27 6.66 -8.12
CA VAL A 19 11.70 6.79 -7.79
C VAL A 19 12.01 6.44 -6.34
N ILE A 20 11.07 6.70 -5.41
CA ILE A 20 11.26 6.39 -3.98
C ILE A 20 11.45 4.89 -3.73
N PRO A 21 10.54 3.99 -4.16
CA PRO A 21 10.75 2.55 -3.94
C PRO A 21 12.02 2.03 -4.64
N ASN A 22 12.39 2.59 -5.80
CA ASN A 22 13.64 2.21 -6.48
C ASN A 22 14.87 2.58 -5.66
N LEU A 23 14.92 3.79 -5.09
CA LEU A 23 16.01 4.20 -4.21
C LEU A 23 16.09 3.31 -2.97
N LEU A 24 14.95 3.05 -2.31
CA LEU A 24 14.90 2.21 -1.12
C LEU A 24 15.42 0.79 -1.41
N GLN A 25 15.10 0.24 -2.58
CA GLN A 25 15.63 -1.05 -3.02
C GLN A 25 17.15 -1.00 -3.24
N ILE A 26 17.68 0.07 -3.84
CA ILE A 26 19.12 0.25 -4.05
C ILE A 26 19.85 0.29 -2.69
N VAL A 27 19.37 1.11 -1.75
CA VAL A 27 19.95 1.19 -0.40
C VAL A 27 19.89 -0.16 0.30
N HIS A 28 18.75 -0.84 0.26
CA HIS A 28 18.61 -2.18 0.82
C HIS A 28 19.61 -3.18 0.23
N ASN A 29 19.86 -3.14 -1.08
CA ASN A 29 20.82 -4.03 -1.75
C ASN A 29 22.26 -3.77 -1.29
N TRP A 30 22.63 -2.53 -1.05
CA TRP A 30 23.95 -2.16 -0.53
C TRP A 30 24.19 -2.68 0.89
N GLU A 31 23.15 -2.69 1.72
CA GLU A 31 23.23 -3.10 3.12
C GLU A 31 23.01 -4.60 3.35
N SER A 32 22.38 -5.30 2.39
CA SER A 32 22.02 -6.73 2.56
C SER A 32 23.17 -7.72 2.32
N GLY A 33 24.37 -7.24 1.97
CA GLY A 33 25.52 -8.09 1.63
C GLY A 33 26.76 -7.74 2.46
N PRO A 34 27.37 -8.71 3.19
CA PRO A 34 28.48 -8.42 4.10
C PRO A 34 29.72 -7.86 3.39
N TYR A 35 29.93 -8.23 2.12
CA TYR A 35 31.00 -7.67 1.30
C TYR A 35 30.77 -6.19 0.97
N HIS A 36 29.59 -5.85 0.45
CA HIS A 36 29.25 -4.47 0.07
C HIS A 36 29.19 -3.57 1.29
N GLN A 37 28.56 -4.03 2.37
CA GLN A 37 28.52 -3.30 3.63
C GLN A 37 29.93 -2.98 4.13
N LYS A 38 30.83 -3.97 4.20
CA LYS A 38 32.21 -3.75 4.65
C LYS A 38 32.99 -2.82 3.72
N LEU A 39 32.78 -2.92 2.41
CA LEU A 39 33.39 -2.03 1.43
C LEU A 39 32.96 -0.57 1.66
N LEU A 40 31.67 -0.35 1.85
CA LEU A 40 31.08 0.97 2.09
C LEU A 40 31.54 1.56 3.44
N GLU A 41 31.52 0.76 4.50
CA GLU A 41 32.03 1.13 5.82
C GLU A 41 33.51 1.55 5.76
N ASN A 42 34.35 0.79 5.06
CA ASN A 42 35.77 1.13 4.87
C ASN A 42 35.98 2.39 4.02
N ALA A 43 35.02 2.75 3.17
CA ALA A 43 35.03 3.96 2.37
C ALA A 43 34.41 5.18 3.12
N GLY A 44 34.00 5.01 4.38
CA GLY A 44 33.33 6.06 5.17
C GLY A 44 31.86 6.27 4.81
N VAL A 45 31.28 5.43 3.95
CA VAL A 45 29.86 5.45 3.60
C VAL A 45 29.11 4.55 4.59
N THR A 46 28.94 5.04 5.81
CA THR A 46 28.27 4.29 6.89
C THR A 46 26.76 4.22 6.68
N HIS A 47 26.09 3.37 7.46
CA HIS A 47 24.62 3.33 7.54
C HIS A 47 24.01 4.72 7.78
N ASP A 48 24.56 5.52 8.71
CA ASP A 48 24.07 6.88 8.98
C ASP A 48 24.18 7.80 7.77
N VAL A 49 25.30 7.74 7.02
CA VAL A 49 25.50 8.53 5.79
C VAL A 49 24.46 8.14 4.73
N LEU A 50 24.22 6.85 4.55
CA LEU A 50 23.22 6.35 3.60
C LEU A 50 21.80 6.73 4.02
N ARG A 51 21.46 6.57 5.31
CA ARG A 51 20.17 6.96 5.88
C ARG A 51 19.90 8.44 5.65
N ASP A 52 20.86 9.31 5.96
CA ASP A 52 20.71 10.76 5.86
C ASP A 52 20.59 11.21 4.39
N ALA A 53 21.40 10.64 3.49
CA ALA A 53 21.34 10.90 2.06
C ALA A 53 20.02 10.42 1.44
N ALA A 54 19.59 9.19 1.77
CA ALA A 54 18.31 8.64 1.34
C ALA A 54 17.14 9.47 1.88
N GLY A 55 17.23 9.90 3.14
CA GLY A 55 16.24 10.76 3.77
C GLY A 55 16.07 12.11 3.08
N ALA A 56 17.18 12.77 2.77
CA ALA A 56 17.18 14.01 2.01
C ALA A 56 16.53 13.82 0.63
N PHE A 57 16.91 12.78 -0.10
CA PHE A 57 16.32 12.48 -1.41
C PHE A 57 14.81 12.23 -1.33
N VAL A 58 14.38 11.33 -0.43
CA VAL A 58 12.96 10.97 -0.28
C VAL A 58 12.15 12.19 0.14
N PHE A 59 12.64 12.99 1.09
CA PHE A 59 11.98 14.22 1.51
C PHE A 59 11.84 15.22 0.36
N GLU A 60 12.91 15.47 -0.39
CA GLU A 60 12.91 16.39 -1.53
C GLU A 60 11.90 15.98 -2.60
N VAL A 61 11.84 14.68 -2.93
CA VAL A 61 10.83 14.16 -3.85
C VAL A 61 9.43 14.42 -3.30
N ILE A 62 9.13 13.95 -2.07
CA ILE A 62 7.81 14.12 -1.43
C ILE A 62 7.40 15.59 -1.37
N ALA A 63 8.31 16.49 -1.00
CA ALA A 63 8.04 17.91 -0.85
C ALA A 63 7.78 18.63 -2.17
N LYS A 64 8.51 18.27 -3.25
CA LYS A 64 8.53 19.05 -4.50
C LYS A 64 7.78 18.42 -5.68
N HIS A 65 7.34 17.17 -5.61
CA HIS A 65 6.62 16.54 -6.73
C HIS A 65 5.15 16.99 -6.87
N GLY A 66 4.65 17.83 -5.97
CA GLY A 66 3.28 18.33 -5.98
C GLY A 66 3.11 19.57 -5.09
N ASP A 67 1.88 20.07 -5.00
CA ASP A 67 1.55 21.28 -4.24
C ASP A 67 1.89 21.14 -2.74
N TRP A 68 2.13 22.27 -2.08
CA TRP A 68 2.36 22.28 -0.65
C TRP A 68 1.08 21.99 0.12
N ALA A 69 1.19 21.24 1.22
CA ALA A 69 0.13 21.08 2.21
C ALA A 69 0.75 20.95 3.62
N PRO A 70 0.00 21.28 4.69
CA PRO A 70 0.46 21.13 6.07
C PRO A 70 0.94 19.70 6.40
N ARG A 71 0.28 18.69 5.86
CA ARG A 71 0.68 17.29 5.95
C ARG A 71 1.01 16.74 4.57
N LEU A 72 2.28 16.40 4.38
CA LEU A 72 2.73 15.67 3.20
C LEU A 72 2.52 14.17 3.38
N CYS A 73 2.16 13.51 2.29
CA CYS A 73 1.90 12.09 2.19
C CYS A 73 2.59 11.54 0.94
N ASN A 74 2.90 10.24 0.94
CA ASN A 74 3.37 9.54 -0.24
C ASN A 74 2.62 8.22 -0.40
N LYS A 75 2.33 7.85 -1.65
CA LYS A 75 1.77 6.54 -1.99
C LYS A 75 2.55 5.95 -3.14
N ASP A 76 3.44 5.03 -2.80
CA ASP A 76 4.10 4.11 -3.71
C ASP A 76 4.00 2.70 -3.07
N PRO A 77 3.29 1.72 -3.65
CA PRO A 77 2.94 0.48 -2.94
C PRO A 77 4.13 -0.29 -2.35
N LEU A 78 5.27 -0.30 -3.06
CA LEU A 78 6.46 -1.07 -2.68
C LEU A 78 7.31 -0.40 -1.59
N THR A 79 7.01 0.84 -1.19
CA THR A 79 7.74 1.48 -0.06
C THR A 79 7.49 0.73 1.25
N PHE A 80 6.35 0.05 1.37
CA PHE A 80 6.03 -0.80 2.53
C PHE A 80 6.96 -2.02 2.68
N GLU A 81 7.72 -2.41 1.65
CA GLU A 81 8.77 -3.42 1.80
C GLU A 81 9.98 -2.90 2.60
N HIS A 82 10.07 -1.59 2.85
CA HIS A 82 11.18 -0.94 3.53
C HIS A 82 10.70 -0.14 4.76
N LEU A 83 9.57 -0.53 5.37
CA LEU A 83 8.99 0.15 6.54
C LEU A 83 9.98 0.43 7.69
N PRO A 84 10.84 -0.52 8.12
CA PRO A 84 11.80 -0.26 9.20
C PRO A 84 12.77 0.87 8.87
N PHE A 85 13.32 0.87 7.65
CA PHE A 85 14.24 1.92 7.21
C PHE A 85 13.55 3.27 7.03
N LEU A 86 12.32 3.29 6.50
CA LEU A 86 11.51 4.52 6.44
C LEU A 86 11.20 5.08 7.84
N ARG A 87 11.05 4.22 8.84
CA ARG A 87 10.86 4.65 10.23
C ARG A 87 12.12 5.30 10.81
N GLU A 88 13.30 4.79 10.47
CA GLU A 88 14.58 5.37 10.86
C GLU A 88 14.79 6.75 10.22
N ILE A 89 14.52 6.87 8.91
CA ILE A 89 14.62 8.13 8.17
C ILE A 89 13.60 9.17 8.68
N PHE A 90 12.35 8.75 8.92
CA PHE A 90 11.27 9.64 9.34
C PHE A 90 10.63 9.19 10.66
N PRO A 91 11.26 9.51 11.82
CA PRO A 91 10.76 9.10 13.15
C PRO A 91 9.43 9.70 13.59
N ARG A 92 8.82 10.57 12.78
CA ARG A 92 7.46 11.10 13.00
C ARG A 92 6.45 10.67 11.94
N ALA A 93 6.87 9.90 10.93
CA ALA A 93 5.96 9.37 9.92
C ALA A 93 4.97 8.37 10.54
N ARG A 94 3.76 8.38 9.99
CA ARG A 94 2.69 7.42 10.26
C ARG A 94 2.44 6.64 8.98
N PHE A 95 2.20 5.34 9.08
CA PHE A 95 2.05 4.44 7.94
C PHE A 95 0.64 3.86 7.90
N VAL A 96 -0.01 3.88 6.73
CA VAL A 96 -1.32 3.26 6.53
C VAL A 96 -1.18 2.09 5.57
N LEU A 97 -1.15 0.87 6.10
CA LEU A 97 -1.02 -0.35 5.31
C LEU A 97 -2.38 -0.76 4.76
N MET A 98 -2.58 -0.63 3.45
CA MET A 98 -3.79 -1.15 2.81
C MET A 98 -3.74 -2.67 2.70
N ILE A 99 -4.73 -3.33 3.27
CA ILE A 99 -4.97 -4.78 3.18
C ILE A 99 -6.20 -4.99 2.30
N ARG A 100 -6.13 -5.98 1.41
CA ARG A 100 -7.26 -6.44 0.60
C ARG A 100 -7.12 -7.95 0.40
N ASP A 101 -8.23 -8.61 0.12
CA ASP A 101 -8.25 -10.02 -0.26
C ASP A 101 -7.24 -10.27 -1.39
N GLY A 102 -6.27 -11.15 -1.12
CA GLY A 102 -5.20 -11.49 -2.07
C GLY A 102 -5.72 -12.02 -3.39
N ARG A 103 -6.88 -12.69 -3.37
CA ARG A 103 -7.58 -13.15 -4.59
C ARG A 103 -8.04 -11.98 -5.44
N ALA A 104 -8.59 -10.94 -4.82
CA ALA A 104 -8.99 -9.72 -5.51
C ALA A 104 -7.79 -8.94 -6.08
N ILE A 105 -6.67 -8.89 -5.34
CA ILE A 105 -5.43 -8.25 -5.80
C ILE A 105 -4.85 -8.98 -7.01
N VAL A 106 -4.63 -10.29 -6.91
CA VAL A 106 -4.04 -11.09 -7.98
C VAL A 106 -4.93 -11.08 -9.22
N HIS A 107 -6.24 -11.25 -9.06
CA HIS A 107 -7.20 -11.07 -10.16
C HIS A 107 -7.05 -9.70 -10.83
N SER A 108 -6.97 -8.61 -10.06
CA SER A 108 -6.80 -7.25 -10.61
C SER A 108 -5.48 -7.08 -11.35
N ILE A 109 -4.38 -7.66 -10.87
CA ILE A 109 -3.06 -7.59 -11.52
C ILE A 109 -3.11 -8.34 -12.85
N ILE A 110 -3.64 -9.57 -12.86
CA ILE A 110 -3.67 -10.43 -14.05
C ILE A 110 -4.61 -9.88 -15.12
N SER A 111 -5.87 -9.57 -14.75
CA SER A 111 -6.90 -9.11 -15.70
C SER A 111 -6.52 -7.82 -16.42
N ARG A 112 -5.82 -6.91 -15.73
CA ARG A 112 -5.40 -5.60 -16.26
C ARG A 112 -3.95 -5.59 -16.74
N LYS A 113 -3.23 -6.71 -16.63
CA LYS A 113 -1.81 -6.86 -16.99
C LYS A 113 -0.94 -5.77 -16.35
N VAL A 114 -1.16 -5.52 -15.06
CA VAL A 114 -0.36 -4.52 -14.32
C VAL A 114 1.06 -5.06 -14.15
N PRO A 115 2.11 -4.34 -14.60
CA PRO A 115 3.48 -4.82 -14.54
C PRO A 115 4.03 -4.65 -13.11
N VAL A 116 3.87 -5.69 -12.30
CA VAL A 116 4.43 -5.76 -10.94
C VAL A 116 5.58 -6.76 -10.95
N VAL A 117 6.76 -6.34 -10.47
CA VAL A 117 7.94 -7.22 -10.38
C VAL A 117 7.60 -8.44 -9.53
N GLY A 118 7.94 -9.63 -10.01
CA GLY A 118 7.62 -10.89 -9.33
C GLY A 118 6.25 -11.49 -9.68
N PHE A 119 5.41 -10.80 -10.45
CA PHE A 119 4.11 -11.31 -10.91
C PHE A 119 4.15 -11.69 -12.39
N ASP A 120 4.17 -13.00 -12.67
CA ASP A 120 3.97 -13.53 -14.02
C ASP A 120 2.47 -13.83 -14.20
N TRP A 121 1.77 -13.01 -15.00
CA TRP A 121 0.32 -13.15 -15.22
C TRP A 121 -0.09 -14.48 -15.87
N ARG A 122 0.85 -15.28 -16.38
CA ARG A 122 0.60 -16.63 -16.89
C ARG A 122 0.57 -17.68 -15.79
N LYS A 123 1.05 -17.36 -14.59
CA LYS A 123 1.22 -18.28 -13.46
C LYS A 123 0.42 -17.78 -12.25
N THR A 124 -0.88 -18.06 -12.26
CA THR A 124 -1.83 -17.58 -11.24
C THR A 124 -1.44 -17.98 -9.81
N VAL A 125 -1.02 -19.24 -9.59
CA VAL A 125 -0.59 -19.73 -8.26
C VAL A 125 0.69 -19.04 -7.80
N ASP A 126 1.63 -18.76 -8.71
CA ASP A 126 2.86 -18.06 -8.37
C ASP A 126 2.58 -16.58 -8.03
N CYS A 127 1.60 -15.95 -8.69
CA CYS A 127 1.13 -14.62 -8.31
C CYS A 127 0.54 -14.59 -6.88
N LEU A 128 -0.21 -15.64 -6.49
CA LEU A 128 -0.72 -15.77 -5.11
C LEU A 128 0.42 -15.92 -4.10
N LYS A 129 1.45 -16.72 -4.41
CA LYS A 129 2.65 -16.87 -3.57
C LYS A 129 3.45 -15.57 -3.47
N ALA A 130 3.60 -14.85 -4.58
CA ALA A 130 4.27 -13.56 -4.62
C ALA A 130 3.53 -12.54 -3.74
N TRP A 131 2.20 -12.42 -3.91
CA TRP A 131 1.35 -11.61 -3.04
C TRP A 131 1.53 -11.97 -1.56
N ASN A 132 1.49 -13.28 -1.24
CA ASN A 132 1.60 -13.77 0.12
C ASN A 132 2.93 -13.34 0.77
N LYS A 133 4.05 -13.54 0.07
CA LYS A 133 5.38 -13.16 0.55
C LYS A 133 5.46 -11.65 0.83
N MET A 134 4.94 -10.83 -0.09
CA MET A 134 4.96 -9.38 0.07
C MET A 134 4.12 -8.93 1.27
N ILE A 135 2.84 -9.35 1.33
CA ILE A 135 1.95 -8.92 2.40
C ILE A 135 2.38 -9.45 3.77
N GLU A 136 2.95 -10.66 3.84
CA GLU A 136 3.51 -11.21 5.08
C GLU A 136 4.59 -10.27 5.64
N LYS A 137 5.55 -9.86 4.82
CA LYS A 137 6.60 -8.92 5.23
C LYS A 137 6.02 -7.57 5.64
N MET A 138 5.21 -6.96 4.78
CA MET A 138 4.62 -5.64 5.03
C MET A 138 3.77 -5.62 6.30
N TYR A 139 2.97 -6.67 6.52
CA TYR A 139 2.12 -6.81 7.70
C TYR A 139 2.94 -7.05 8.97
N LYS A 140 3.95 -7.92 8.90
CA LYS A 140 4.87 -8.15 10.02
C LYS A 140 5.58 -6.87 10.44
N ASP A 141 6.17 -6.15 9.48
CA ASP A 141 6.89 -4.90 9.76
C ASP A 141 5.93 -3.84 10.35
N CYS A 142 4.73 -3.71 9.79
CA CYS A 142 3.69 -2.83 10.33
C CYS A 142 3.31 -3.18 11.78
N LYS A 143 3.16 -4.47 12.10
CA LYS A 143 2.88 -4.94 13.46
C LYS A 143 4.05 -4.68 14.41
N CYS A 144 5.29 -4.86 13.96
CA CYS A 144 6.50 -4.58 14.73
C CYS A 144 6.66 -3.09 15.07
N LEU A 145 6.27 -2.18 14.17
CA LEU A 145 6.29 -0.74 14.44
C LEU A 145 5.25 -0.30 15.49
N GLY A 146 4.22 -1.09 15.71
CA GLY A 146 3.17 -0.83 16.70
C GLY A 146 2.02 0.03 16.17
N PRO A 147 0.87 0.00 16.87
CA PRO A 147 -0.38 0.60 16.40
C PRO A 147 -0.36 2.13 16.36
N ASP A 148 0.54 2.77 17.12
CA ASP A 148 0.74 4.22 17.09
C ASP A 148 1.56 4.68 15.87
N VAL A 149 2.19 3.76 15.14
CA VAL A 149 3.08 4.11 14.02
C VAL A 149 2.56 3.57 12.70
N CYS A 150 1.98 2.36 12.69
CA CYS A 150 1.42 1.75 11.50
C CYS A 150 0.00 1.23 11.73
N LEU A 151 -0.94 1.69 10.90
CA LEU A 151 -2.35 1.31 10.92
C LEU A 151 -2.69 0.42 9.71
N PRO A 152 -3.03 -0.86 9.93
CA PRO A 152 -3.62 -1.69 8.88
C PRO A 152 -5.07 -1.30 8.60
N VAL A 153 -5.39 -1.05 7.32
CA VAL A 153 -6.73 -0.66 6.84
C VAL A 153 -7.21 -1.66 5.80
N ARG A 154 -8.35 -2.28 6.04
CA ARG A 154 -8.97 -3.22 5.09
C ARG A 154 -9.74 -2.45 4.03
N TYR A 155 -9.43 -2.72 2.77
CA TYR A 155 -10.14 -2.15 1.62
C TYR A 155 -11.64 -2.45 1.69
N GLU A 156 -12.02 -3.68 2.03
CA GLU A 156 -13.43 -4.08 2.03
C GLU A 156 -14.23 -3.33 3.10
N THR A 157 -13.66 -3.17 4.31
CA THR A 157 -14.27 -2.36 5.36
C THR A 157 -14.34 -0.88 4.97
N LEU A 158 -13.27 -0.34 4.36
CA LEU A 158 -13.25 1.04 3.90
C LEU A 158 -14.33 1.31 2.84
N ILE A 159 -14.64 0.35 1.97
CA ILE A 159 -15.71 0.51 0.97
C ILE A 159 -17.09 0.34 1.59
N LEU A 160 -17.27 -0.64 2.48
CA LEU A 160 -18.58 -0.96 3.07
C LEU A 160 -18.98 0.00 4.19
N ARG A 161 -18.01 0.63 4.87
CA ARG A 161 -18.18 1.51 6.03
C ARG A 161 -17.22 2.71 5.97
N PRO A 162 -17.29 3.53 4.91
CA PRO A 162 -16.27 4.53 4.61
C PRO A 162 -16.12 5.58 5.72
N GLU A 163 -17.22 6.10 6.26
CA GLU A 163 -17.14 7.14 7.29
C GLU A 163 -16.43 6.64 8.56
N GLY A 164 -16.82 5.47 9.08
CA GLY A 164 -16.21 4.89 10.28
C GLY A 164 -14.72 4.63 10.11
N GLU A 165 -14.33 4.03 8.97
CA GLU A 165 -12.91 3.77 8.69
C GLU A 165 -12.13 5.06 8.45
N LEU A 166 -12.67 6.04 7.74
CA LEU A 166 -11.99 7.31 7.49
C LEU A 166 -11.83 8.11 8.79
N ARG A 167 -12.80 8.10 9.70
CA ARG A 167 -12.67 8.70 11.04
C ARG A 167 -11.55 8.03 11.85
N ARG A 168 -11.47 6.69 11.79
CA ARG A 168 -10.38 5.92 12.43
C ARG A 168 -9.01 6.32 11.86
N ILE A 169 -8.93 6.48 10.54
CA ILE A 169 -7.70 6.86 9.86
C ILE A 169 -7.29 8.31 10.17
N THR A 170 -8.20 9.28 10.11
CA THR A 170 -7.87 10.67 10.46
C THR A 170 -7.45 10.80 11.92
N ALA A 171 -8.13 10.09 12.83
CA ALA A 171 -7.74 10.05 14.25
C ALA A 171 -6.33 9.47 14.44
N PHE A 172 -6.00 8.36 13.77
CA PHE A 172 -4.66 7.78 13.79
C PHE A 172 -3.59 8.75 13.23
N LEU A 173 -3.93 9.48 12.17
CA LEU A 173 -3.04 10.50 11.61
C LEU A 173 -2.93 11.73 12.53
N GLY A 174 -3.89 11.97 13.43
CA GLY A 174 -3.97 13.20 14.22
C GLY A 174 -4.49 14.38 13.42
N GLU A 175 -5.32 14.12 12.41
CA GLU A 175 -6.02 15.13 11.61
C GLU A 175 -7.50 15.23 12.02
N SER A 176 -8.08 16.41 11.89
CA SER A 176 -9.52 16.62 12.09
C SER A 176 -10.36 15.88 11.05
N TRP A 177 -11.62 15.60 11.36
CA TRP A 177 -12.55 15.09 10.35
C TRP A 177 -12.82 16.13 9.24
N SER A 178 -12.98 15.67 8.00
CA SER A 178 -13.48 16.48 6.88
C SER A 178 -14.44 15.65 6.03
N ASP A 179 -15.62 16.20 5.73
CA ASP A 179 -16.62 15.52 4.90
C ASP A 179 -16.13 15.29 3.45
N ASN A 180 -15.15 16.06 2.99
CA ASN A 180 -14.54 15.90 1.66
C ASN A 180 -14.00 14.48 1.44
N LEU A 181 -13.57 13.81 2.51
CA LEU A 181 -13.04 12.45 2.47
C LEU A 181 -14.04 11.44 1.87
N LEU A 182 -15.35 11.69 2.00
CA LEU A 182 -16.42 10.83 1.48
C LEU A 182 -16.79 11.14 0.02
N TYR A 183 -16.31 12.26 -0.52
CA TYR A 183 -16.70 12.78 -1.83
C TYR A 183 -15.49 13.13 -2.70
N HIS A 184 -14.44 12.31 -2.63
CA HIS A 184 -13.17 12.58 -3.31
C HIS A 184 -13.33 12.81 -4.81
N GLU A 185 -14.30 12.15 -5.45
CA GLU A 185 -14.56 12.28 -6.88
C GLU A 185 -14.87 13.71 -7.32
N LYS A 186 -15.41 14.54 -6.42
CA LYS A 186 -15.74 15.95 -6.68
C LYS A 186 -14.51 16.86 -6.73
N PHE A 187 -13.39 16.40 -6.19
CA PHE A 187 -12.13 17.15 -6.07
C PHE A 187 -11.08 16.69 -7.09
N VAL A 188 -11.44 15.78 -8.01
CA VAL A 188 -10.54 15.31 -9.06
C VAL A 188 -10.33 16.40 -10.11
N GLY A 189 -9.08 16.77 -10.36
CA GLY A 189 -8.69 17.83 -11.29
C GLY A 189 -8.44 19.19 -10.63
N SER A 190 -8.90 19.35 -9.39
CA SER A 190 -8.56 20.48 -8.50
C SER A 190 -7.54 20.02 -7.46
N GLU A 191 -7.97 19.66 -6.25
CA GLU A 191 -7.13 19.25 -5.13
C GLU A 191 -6.48 17.87 -5.36
N ILE A 192 -7.18 16.98 -6.06
CA ILE A 192 -6.68 15.63 -6.36
C ILE A 192 -6.09 15.59 -7.76
N ARG A 193 -4.77 15.44 -7.83
CA ARG A 193 -4.04 15.18 -9.08
C ARG A 193 -3.94 13.68 -9.37
N LEU A 194 -4.25 13.28 -10.60
CA LEU A 194 -4.20 11.89 -11.07
C LEU A 194 -3.34 11.79 -12.33
N HIS A 195 -2.38 10.87 -12.36
CA HIS A 195 -1.59 10.62 -13.55
C HIS A 195 -2.37 9.75 -14.57
N PRO A 196 -2.53 10.15 -15.85
CA PRO A 196 -3.28 9.36 -16.83
C PRO A 196 -2.73 7.95 -17.07
N LEU A 197 -1.41 7.76 -16.91
CA LEU A 197 -0.75 6.45 -17.06
C LEU A 197 -0.80 5.56 -15.81
N GLU A 198 -1.29 6.06 -14.66
CA GLU A 198 -1.51 5.19 -13.50
C GLU A 198 -2.69 4.26 -13.77
N PHE A 199 -2.47 2.95 -13.59
CA PHE A 199 -3.48 1.93 -13.89
C PHE A 199 -4.81 2.20 -13.17
N SER A 200 -4.77 2.73 -11.95
CA SER A 200 -5.94 2.94 -11.09
C SER A 200 -6.73 4.22 -11.37
N THR A 201 -6.27 5.07 -12.29
CA THR A 201 -6.86 6.40 -12.54
C THR A 201 -8.31 6.34 -13.00
N SER A 202 -8.68 5.39 -13.86
CA SER A 202 -10.06 5.27 -14.34
C SER A 202 -11.05 4.84 -13.24
N GLN A 203 -10.59 4.09 -12.24
CA GLN A 203 -11.40 3.67 -11.10
C GLN A 203 -11.50 4.78 -10.05
N VAL A 204 -10.40 5.46 -9.75
CA VAL A 204 -10.34 6.51 -8.70
C VAL A 204 -11.20 7.73 -9.04
N LYS A 205 -11.47 8.00 -10.32
CA LYS A 205 -12.39 9.06 -10.76
C LYS A 205 -13.84 8.84 -10.33
N LYS A 206 -14.23 7.61 -9.98
CA LYS A 206 -15.59 7.29 -9.56
C LYS A 206 -15.74 7.50 -8.06
N ALA A 207 -16.97 7.81 -7.63
CA ALA A 207 -17.35 7.76 -6.22
C ALA A 207 -17.09 6.37 -5.62
N LEU A 208 -16.98 6.29 -4.29
CA LEU A 208 -16.85 5.02 -3.59
C LEU A 208 -18.00 4.07 -3.98
N ASN A 209 -17.64 2.85 -4.38
CA ASN A 209 -18.56 1.81 -4.84
C ASN A 209 -17.98 0.43 -4.50
N ASP A 210 -18.84 -0.59 -4.51
CA ASP A 210 -18.52 -1.97 -4.19
C ASP A 210 -18.34 -2.89 -5.41
N ASP A 211 -18.37 -2.34 -6.64
CA ASP A 211 -18.22 -3.07 -7.91
C ASP A 211 -17.03 -4.05 -7.91
N ALA A 212 -15.93 -3.64 -7.26
CA ALA A 212 -14.67 -4.37 -7.27
C ALA A 212 -14.52 -5.36 -6.10
N LEU A 213 -15.45 -5.43 -5.13
CA LEU A 213 -15.35 -6.36 -4.00
C LEU A 213 -15.37 -7.81 -4.50
N HIS A 214 -16.29 -8.12 -5.40
CA HIS A 214 -16.61 -9.50 -5.79
C HIS A 214 -16.19 -9.87 -7.22
N SER A 215 -15.45 -8.99 -7.91
CA SER A 215 -15.07 -9.19 -9.32
C SER A 215 -14.20 -10.44 -9.58
N TRP A 216 -13.58 -11.00 -8.55
CA TRP A 216 -12.71 -12.17 -8.66
C TRP A 216 -13.44 -13.52 -8.49
N ARG A 217 -14.71 -13.54 -8.03
CA ARG A 217 -15.42 -14.77 -7.61
C ARG A 217 -15.41 -15.90 -8.66
N ILE A 218 -15.46 -15.54 -9.93
CA ILE A 218 -15.50 -16.49 -11.07
C ILE A 218 -14.17 -16.60 -11.82
N PHE A 219 -13.10 -15.97 -11.31
CA PHE A 219 -11.81 -15.91 -12.01
C PHE A 219 -10.96 -17.17 -11.81
N TYR A 220 -10.99 -17.76 -10.62
CA TYR A 220 -10.15 -18.91 -10.27
C TYR A 220 -10.85 -20.22 -10.58
N SER A 221 -10.12 -21.18 -11.15
CA SER A 221 -10.57 -22.56 -11.26
C SER A 221 -10.57 -23.26 -9.89
N ASP A 222 -11.35 -24.34 -9.77
CA ASP A 222 -11.38 -25.17 -8.56
C ASP A 222 -10.00 -25.71 -8.18
N ASP A 223 -9.16 -26.02 -9.18
CA ASP A 223 -7.77 -26.44 -8.96
C ASP A 223 -6.94 -25.36 -8.23
N VAL A 224 -7.05 -24.10 -8.66
CA VAL A 224 -6.33 -23.00 -8.00
C VAL A 224 -6.92 -22.70 -6.62
N LEU A 225 -8.26 -22.77 -6.49
CA LEU A 225 -8.93 -22.60 -5.20
C LEU A 225 -8.51 -23.67 -4.19
N SER A 226 -8.31 -24.93 -4.64
CA SER A 226 -7.85 -26.02 -3.78
C SER A 226 -6.44 -25.80 -3.21
N GLN A 227 -5.63 -24.97 -3.87
CA GLN A 227 -4.25 -24.64 -3.48
C GLN A 227 -4.15 -23.36 -2.63
N MET A 228 -5.27 -22.68 -2.35
CA MET A 228 -5.27 -21.32 -1.77
C MET A 228 -4.55 -21.23 -0.42
N ASP A 229 -4.76 -22.21 0.46
CA ASP A 229 -4.12 -22.23 1.79
C ASP A 229 -2.61 -22.38 1.72
N THR A 230 -2.13 -23.17 0.78
CA THR A 230 -0.70 -23.42 0.57
C THR A 230 -0.04 -22.26 -0.17
N ALA A 231 -0.72 -21.70 -1.17
CA ALA A 231 -0.19 -20.61 -1.98
C ALA A 231 -0.23 -19.26 -1.25
N ALA A 232 -1.25 -19.03 -0.43
CA ALA A 232 -1.54 -17.73 0.17
C ALA A 232 -2.03 -17.84 1.64
N PRO A 233 -1.26 -18.44 2.56
CA PRO A 233 -1.66 -18.62 3.96
C PRO A 233 -2.01 -17.30 4.68
N MET A 234 -1.46 -16.17 4.25
CA MET A 234 -1.78 -14.84 4.80
C MET A 234 -3.26 -14.48 4.63
N LEU A 235 -4.01 -15.08 3.70
CA LEU A 235 -5.45 -14.89 3.63
C LEU A 235 -6.11 -15.22 4.98
N ARG A 236 -5.80 -16.39 5.56
CA ARG A 236 -6.34 -16.80 6.87
C ARG A 236 -5.81 -15.95 8.01
N THR A 237 -4.51 -15.64 8.02
CA THR A 237 -3.91 -14.73 9.02
C THR A 237 -4.60 -13.36 9.03
N LEU A 238 -5.02 -12.90 7.85
CA LEU A 238 -5.76 -11.67 7.65
C LEU A 238 -7.27 -11.90 7.72
N GLY A 239 -7.77 -13.04 8.18
CA GLY A 239 -9.20 -13.31 8.40
C GLY A 239 -10.04 -13.60 7.16
N TYR A 240 -9.45 -13.63 5.96
CA TYR A 240 -10.16 -14.00 4.74
C TYR A 240 -10.42 -15.51 4.71
N ASN A 241 -11.70 -15.90 4.59
CA ASN A 241 -12.06 -17.31 4.46
C ASN A 241 -11.61 -17.86 3.09
N THR A 242 -10.78 -18.90 3.12
CA THR A 242 -10.24 -19.60 1.95
C THR A 242 -11.06 -20.82 1.53
N THR A 243 -12.02 -21.28 2.33
CA THR A 243 -12.86 -22.45 2.02
C THR A 243 -14.02 -22.13 1.06
N THR A 244 -14.21 -20.86 0.72
CA THR A 244 -15.27 -20.38 -0.17
C THR A 244 -14.69 -19.49 -1.26
N SER A 245 -15.22 -19.61 -2.47
CA SER A 245 -15.02 -18.66 -3.58
C SER A 245 -15.87 -17.39 -3.44
N ASP A 246 -16.75 -17.35 -2.43
CA ASP A 246 -17.60 -16.21 -2.11
C ASP A 246 -17.55 -15.88 -0.60
N PRO A 247 -16.54 -15.12 -0.14
CA PRO A 247 -16.50 -14.65 1.24
C PRO A 247 -17.47 -13.48 1.45
N SER A 248 -18.21 -13.52 2.55
CA SER A 248 -18.99 -12.36 3.03
C SER A 248 -18.04 -11.33 3.64
N TYR A 249 -17.74 -10.26 2.90
CA TYR A 249 -16.96 -9.14 3.44
C TYR A 249 -17.74 -8.32 4.48
N LYS A 250 -19.08 -8.36 4.43
CA LYS A 250 -19.94 -7.65 5.40
C LYS A 250 -19.74 -8.17 6.82
N SER A 251 -19.74 -9.49 7.02
CA SER A 251 -19.52 -10.07 8.35
C SER A 251 -18.11 -9.81 8.88
N MET A 252 -17.13 -9.57 8.01
CA MET A 252 -15.79 -9.15 8.45
C MET A 252 -15.70 -7.67 8.83
N SER A 253 -16.58 -6.83 8.28
CA SER A 253 -16.62 -5.38 8.59
C SER A 253 -17.28 -5.06 9.94
N GLU A 254 -17.90 -6.07 10.57
CA GLU A 254 -18.59 -5.99 11.87
C GLU A 254 -17.69 -6.23 13.09
N LEU A 255 -16.47 -6.72 12.87
CA LEU A 255 -15.45 -7.01 13.88
C LEU A 255 -14.39 -5.90 13.94
#